data_AF-A0A7J4LIF4-F1
#
_entry.id   AF-A0A7J4LIF4-F1
#
_cell.length_a   1.000
_cell.length_b   1.000
_cell.length_c   1.000
_cell.angle_alpha   90.00
_cell.angle_beta   90.00
_cell.angle_gamma   90.00
#
_symmetry.space_group_name_H-M   'P 1'
#
loop_
_entity.id
_entity.type
_entity.pdbx_description
1 polymer ?
#
loop_
_entity_poly.entity_id
_entity_poly.type
_entity_poly.pdbx_seq_one_letter_code
_entity_poly.pdbx_strand_id
1 'polypeptide(L)' 'MKKLKGDSMKKRLTEAQEFDIMKLVLDKFLWLGFAIMGFGLYNMFTKELQDGLVWLVVGAVLLVIFVVIIVREYEVIK' A
#
# COMPACT_ATOMS: atom_id res chain seq x y z
N MET A 1 -47.28 -9.99 8.17
CA MET A 1 -46.03 -9.22 8.39
C MET A 1 -45.17 -9.96 9.41
N LYS A 2 -44.03 -10.53 9.00
CA LYS A 2 -43.04 -11.14 9.92
C LYS A 2 -41.74 -10.36 9.80
N LYS A 3 -41.44 -9.52 10.80
CA LYS A 3 -40.15 -8.80 10.91
C LYS A 3 -39.06 -9.81 11.23
N LEU A 4 -38.17 -10.09 10.28
CA LEU A 4 -36.91 -10.78 10.56
C LEU A 4 -35.90 -9.73 11.01
N LYS A 5 -35.69 -9.68 12.33
CA LYS A 5 -34.59 -8.96 12.96
C LYS A 5 -33.33 -9.75 12.66
N GLY A 6 -32.63 -9.38 11.59
CA GLY A 6 -31.30 -9.92 11.29
C GLY A 6 -30.31 -9.34 12.26
N ASP A 7 -29.98 -10.10 13.32
CA ASP A 7 -28.77 -9.85 14.08
C ASP A 7 -27.61 -9.90 13.09
N SER A 8 -26.91 -8.78 12.95
CA SER A 8 -25.72 -8.67 12.13
C SER A 8 -24.61 -9.50 12.78
N MET A 9 -24.60 -10.80 12.51
CA MET A 9 -23.44 -11.67 12.74
C MET A 9 -22.24 -10.98 12.08
N LYS A 10 -21.37 -10.38 12.89
CA LYS A 10 -20.13 -9.77 12.42
C LYS A 10 -19.30 -10.90 11.82
N LYS A 11 -19.32 -11.01 10.50
CA LYS A 11 -18.57 -12.04 9.78
C LYS A 11 -17.09 -11.81 10.11
N ARG A 12 -16.50 -12.75 10.86
CA ARG A 12 -15.05 -12.81 11.02
C ARG A 12 -14.49 -13.38 9.72
N LEU A 13 -13.47 -12.72 9.19
CA LEU A 13 -12.80 -13.17 7.99
C LEU A 13 -12.00 -14.44 8.32
N THR A 14 -11.88 -15.33 7.34
CA THR A 14 -10.94 -16.45 7.47
C THR A 14 -9.52 -15.95 7.27
N GLU A 15 -8.51 -16.63 7.83
CA GLU A 15 -7.10 -16.24 7.66
C GLU A 15 -6.71 -16.05 6.18
N ALA A 16 -7.25 -16.89 5.29
CA ALA A 16 -7.04 -16.76 3.85
C ALA A 16 -7.61 -15.44 3.28
N GLN A 17 -8.77 -14.99 3.77
CA GLN A 17 -9.36 -13.72 3.37
C GLN A 17 -8.58 -12.52 3.93
N GLU A 18 -8.08 -12.62 5.16
CA GLU A 18 -7.23 -11.58 5.77
C GLU A 18 -5.91 -11.42 4.99
N PHE A 19 -5.32 -12.53 4.55
CA PHE A 19 -4.14 -12.55 3.70
C PHE A 19 -4.37 -11.89 2.33
N ASP A 20 -5.49 -12.21 1.67
CA ASP A 20 -5.82 -11.59 0.39
C ASP A 20 -6.12 -10.09 0.51
N ILE A 21 -6.72 -9.66 1.62
CA ILE A 21 -6.88 -8.23 1.92
C ILE A 21 -5.51 -7.58 2.14
N MET A 22 -4.58 -8.20 2.87
CA MET A 22 -3.23 -7.64 3.01
C MET A 22 -2.54 -7.44 1.67
N LYS A 23 -2.64 -8.38 0.72
CA LYS A 23 -2.08 -8.21 -0.64
C LYS A 23 -2.69 -7.00 -1.36
N LEU A 24 -4.01 -6.84 -1.28
CA LEU A 24 -4.72 -5.74 -1.91
C LEU A 24 -4.35 -4.39 -1.28
N VAL A 25 -4.16 -4.36 0.03
CA VAL A 25 -3.76 -3.16 0.78
C VAL A 25 -2.31 -2.80 0.46
N LEU A 26 -1.43 -3.80 0.39
CA LEU A 26 -0.03 -3.66 -0.01
C LEU A 26 0.11 -3.02 -1.38
N ASP A 27 -0.65 -3.51 -2.37
CA ASP A 27 -0.61 -2.96 -3.73
C ASP A 27 -1.00 -1.48 -3.76
N LYS A 28 -2.03 -1.11 -2.99
CA LYS A 28 -2.45 0.29 -2.85
C LYS A 28 -1.40 1.17 -2.18
N PHE A 29 -0.65 0.66 -1.20
CA PHE A 29 0.44 1.40 -0.55
C PHE A 29 1.68 1.53 -1.44
N LEU A 30 2.02 0.49 -2.20
CA LEU A 30 3.09 0.54 -3.19
C LEU A 30 2.82 1.61 -4.25
N TRP A 31 1.56 1.78 -4.64
CA TRP A 31 1.18 2.80 -5.61
C TRP A 31 1.48 4.23 -5.12
N LEU A 32 1.49 4.48 -3.81
CA LEU A 32 1.85 5.78 -3.24
C LEU A 32 3.31 6.15 -3.52
N GLY A 33 4.24 5.23 -3.26
CA GLY A 33 5.66 5.44 -3.55
C GLY A 33 5.92 5.58 -5.05
N PHE A 34 5.18 4.81 -5.86
CA PHE A 34 5.22 4.92 -7.32
C PHE A 34 4.74 6.29 -7.81
N ALA A 35 3.66 6.83 -7.24
CA ALA A 35 3.15 8.16 -7.57
C ALA A 35 4.16 9.26 -7.23
N ILE A 36 4.84 9.16 -6.08
CA ILE A 36 5.89 10.10 -5.68
C ILE A 36 7.08 10.04 -6.65
N MET A 37 7.50 8.84 -7.06
CA MET A 37 8.55 8.68 -8.07
C MET A 37 8.14 9.26 -9.43
N GLY A 38 6.90 9.02 -9.86
CA GLY A 38 6.35 9.60 -11.08
C GLY A 38 6.31 11.14 -11.03
N PHE A 39 5.97 11.71 -9.87
CA PHE A 39 6.05 13.15 -9.64
C PHE A 39 7.49 13.68 -9.66
N GLY A 40 8.44 12.93 -9.10
CA GLY A 40 9.86 13.26 -9.20
C GLY A 40 10.34 13.29 -10.65
N LEU A 41 9.95 12.29 -11.44
CA LEU A 41 10.24 12.24 -12.87
C LEU A 41 9.63 13.44 -13.61
N TYR A 42 8.38 13.79 -13.31
CA TYR A 42 7.73 14.98 -13.87
C TYR A 42 8.47 16.27 -13.52
N ASN A 43 8.97 16.43 -12.29
CA ASN A 43 9.77 17.59 -11.89
C ASN A 43 11.10 17.67 -12.65
N MET A 44 11.72 16.54 -13.01
CA MET A 44 12.93 16.55 -13.85
C MET A 44 12.68 17.16 -15.24
N PHE A 45 11.47 16.97 -15.79
CA PHE A 45 11.10 17.51 -17.11
C PHE A 45 10.59 18.96 -17.07
N THR A 46 10.11 19.43 -15.92
CA THR A 46 9.40 20.73 -15.82
C THR A 46 10.11 21.78 -14.97
N LYS A 47 11.05 21.38 -14.11
CA LYS A 47 11.78 22.27 -13.20
C LYS A 47 13.28 22.05 -13.34
N GLU A 48 13.89 21.41 -12.35
CA GLU A 48 15.32 21.13 -12.30
C GLU A 48 15.56 19.64 -12.07
N LEU A 49 16.66 19.15 -12.65
CA LEU A 49 17.07 17.76 -12.52
C LEU A 49 17.30 17.37 -11.05
N GLN A 50 17.86 18.29 -10.26
CA GLN A 50 18.18 18.06 -8.85
C GLN A 50 16.90 17.87 -8.01
N ASP A 51 15.91 18.74 -8.18
CA ASP A 51 14.61 18.62 -7.50
C ASP A 51 13.94 17.27 -7.80
N GLY A 52 13.89 16.89 -9.08
CA GLY A 52 13.29 15.62 -9.48
C GLY A 52 14.03 14.39 -8.94
N LEU A 53 15.37 14.44 -8.89
CA LEU A 53 16.20 13.40 -8.26
C LEU A 53 15.90 13.24 -6.77
N VAL A 54 15.72 14.34 -6.03
CA VAL A 54 15.36 14.28 -4.60
C VAL A 54 14.02 13.58 -4.41
N TRP A 55 13.00 13.93 -5.20
CA TRP A 55 11.69 13.28 -5.14
C TRP A 55 11.73 11.80 -5.54
N LEU A 56 12.56 11.42 -6.52
CA LEU A 56 12.78 10.02 -6.88
C LEU A 56 13.40 9.23 -5.73
N VAL A 57 14.43 9.79 -5.08
CA VAL A 57 15.08 9.14 -3.93
C VAL A 57 14.10 8.99 -2.77
N VAL A 58 13.30 10.01 -2.48
CA VAL A 58 12.27 9.96 -1.43
C VAL A 58 11.25 8.86 -1.73
N GLY A 59 10.75 8.77 -2.97
CA GLY A 59 9.82 7.73 -3.38
C GLY A 59 10.43 6.32 -3.27
N ALA A 60 11.69 6.16 -3.68
CA ALA A 60 12.41 4.89 -3.58
C ALA A 60 12.62 4.45 -2.12
N VAL A 61 13.05 5.36 -1.23
CA VAL A 61 13.22 5.07 0.20
C VAL A 61 11.89 4.67 0.83
N LEU A 62 10.81 5.38 0.50
CA LEU A 62 9.47 5.08 1.00
C LEU A 62 8.97 3.69 0.55
N LEU A 63 9.23 3.30 -0.70
CA LEU A 63 8.93 1.95 -1.18
C LEU A 63 9.75 0.89 -0.43
N VAL A 64 11.05 1.12 -0.23
CA VAL A 64 11.91 0.17 0.51
C VAL A 64 11.39 -0.02 1.94
N ILE A 65 11.00 1.06 2.63
CA ILE A 65 10.41 0.98 3.97
C ILE A 65 9.15 0.11 3.96
N PHE A 66 8.24 0.34 3.01
CA PHE A 66 7.03 -0.48 2.92
C PHE A 66 7.35 -1.94 2.65
N VAL A 67 8.24 -2.25 1.70
CA VAL A 67 8.65 -3.63 1.41
C VAL A 67 9.25 -4.31 2.63
N VAL A 68 10.09 -3.61 3.41
CA VAL A 68 10.67 -4.16 4.64
C VAL A 68 9.59 -4.46 5.69
N ILE A 69 8.63 -3.56 5.88
CA ILE A 69 7.50 -3.79 6.81
C ILE A 69 6.68 -5.00 6.35
N ILE A 70 6.41 -5.09 5.05
CA ILE A 70 5.65 -6.18 4.44
C ILE A 70 6.33 -7.53 4.67
N VAL A 71 7.62 -7.66 4.33
CA VAL A 71 8.34 -8.93 4.44
C VAL A 71 8.34 -9.39 5.90
N ARG A 72 8.51 -8.46 6.84
CA ARG A 72 8.47 -8.75 8.27
C ARG A 72 7.10 -9.26 8.73
N GLU A 73 6.01 -8.64 8.30
CA GLU A 73 4.66 -9.11 8.65
C GLU A 73 4.30 -10.43 7.95
N TYR A 74 4.74 -10.61 6.71
CA TYR A 74 4.52 -11.86 5.97
C TYR A 74 5.23 -13.07 6.59
N GLU A 75 6.44 -12.88 7.11
CA GLU A 75 7.18 -13.94 7.82
C GLU A 75 6.55 -14.32 9.15
N VAL A 76 5.81 -13.41 9.80
CA VAL A 76 5.11 -13.68 11.07
C VAL A 76 3.82 -14.50 10.84
N ILE A 77 3.22 -14.42 9.66
CA ILE A 77 1.97 -15.12 9.32
C ILE A 77 2.24 -16.55 8.79
N LYS A 78 3.49 -16.89 8.45
CA LYS A 78 3.87 -18.22 7.95
C LYS A 78 4.34 -19.13 9.07
#